data_AF-A0A426XY94-F1
#
_entry.id   AF-A0A426XY94-F1
#
_cell.length_a   1.000
_cell.length_b   1.000
_cell.length_c   1.000
_cell.angle_alpha   90.00
_cell.angle_beta   90.00
_cell.angle_gamma   90.00
#
_symmetry.space_group_name_H-M   'P 1'
#
loop_
_entity.id
_entity.type
_entity.pdbx_description
1 polymer ?
#
loop_
_entity_poly.entity_id
_entity_poly.type
_entity_poly.pdbx_seq_one_letter_code
_entity_poly.pdbx_strand_id
1 'polypeptide(L)'
;MATTQQQVAGGAKRKPVFTKVDRLKPGTTGHTLTAKVLTSKTVLYKGTADPRPIRISECLLGDETGTIVFTARNEQGSSSSLPFPPTESLNLYFSRKVCPTKPACKVCELFYLTVDLMKPGTTVILRNSKIDMFKGSLRLAVDKWGRVEVTEPASFTVKEDNNLSLVEYELVNVAEK
;
A
#
# COMPACT_ATOMS: atom_id res chain seq x y z
N MET A 1 -18.16 -9.59 -44.05
CA MET A 1 -17.16 -10.21 -43.16
C MET A 1 -17.22 -9.50 -41.82
N ALA A 2 -17.62 -10.19 -40.75
CA ALA A 2 -17.66 -9.63 -39.40
C ALA A 2 -17.13 -10.72 -38.44
N THR A 3 -15.98 -10.48 -37.84
CA THR A 3 -15.32 -11.42 -36.93
C THR A 3 -15.83 -11.22 -35.51
N THR A 4 -16.43 -12.27 -34.96
CA THR A 4 -16.98 -12.30 -33.60
C THR A 4 -15.89 -12.11 -32.55
N GLN A 5 -16.15 -11.28 -31.54
CA GLN A 5 -15.25 -11.06 -30.42
C GLN A 5 -15.21 -12.29 -29.50
N GLN A 6 -14.01 -12.79 -29.19
CA GLN A 6 -13.82 -13.95 -28.33
C GLN A 6 -13.52 -13.48 -26.89
N GLN A 7 -14.53 -13.54 -26.01
CA GLN A 7 -14.35 -13.21 -24.60
C GLN A 7 -13.59 -14.34 -23.88
N VAL A 8 -12.43 -14.03 -23.32
CA VAL A 8 -11.63 -15.00 -22.53
C VAL A 8 -12.32 -15.22 -21.19
N ALA A 9 -12.75 -16.46 -20.93
CA ALA A 9 -13.47 -16.84 -19.72
C ALA A 9 -12.56 -16.76 -18.48
N GLY A 10 -12.60 -15.62 -17.78
CA GLY A 10 -12.02 -15.49 -16.46
C GLY A 10 -12.78 -16.35 -15.46
N GLY A 11 -12.19 -17.46 -15.01
CA GLY A 11 -12.79 -18.37 -14.05
C GLY A 11 -13.29 -17.63 -12.80
N ALA A 12 -14.47 -18.01 -12.31
CA ALA A 12 -15.20 -17.31 -11.26
C ALA A 12 -14.39 -17.23 -9.95
N LYS A 13 -13.65 -16.13 -9.77
CA LYS A 13 -12.86 -15.88 -8.56
C LYS A 13 -13.80 -15.81 -7.36
N ARG A 14 -13.48 -16.57 -6.30
CA ARG A 14 -14.23 -16.58 -5.04
C ARG A 14 -14.39 -15.13 -4.56
N LYS A 15 -15.61 -14.75 -4.16
CA LYS A 15 -15.91 -13.38 -3.70
C LYS A 15 -14.94 -13.03 -2.56
N PRO A 16 -14.28 -11.85 -2.59
CA PRO A 16 -13.36 -11.46 -1.53
C PRO A 16 -14.12 -11.34 -0.22
N VAL A 17 -13.61 -12.01 0.82
CA VAL A 17 -14.15 -11.90 2.18
C VAL A 17 -13.48 -10.72 2.84
N PHE A 18 -14.27 -9.76 3.31
CA PHE A 18 -13.77 -8.61 4.05
C PHE A 18 -13.58 -8.97 5.52
N THR A 19 -12.33 -8.90 5.99
CA THR A 19 -11.94 -9.08 7.39
C THR A 19 -12.02 -7.72 8.11
N LYS A 20 -12.42 -7.72 9.39
CA LYS A 20 -12.41 -6.54 10.27
C LYS A 20 -11.11 -6.46 11.07
N VAL A 21 -10.72 -5.25 11.49
CA VAL A 21 -9.45 -5.01 12.20
C VAL A 21 -9.36 -5.88 13.46
N ASP A 22 -10.40 -5.94 14.28
CA ASP A 22 -10.49 -6.78 15.50
C ASP A 22 -10.15 -8.27 15.29
N ARG A 23 -10.34 -8.82 14.08
CA ARG A 23 -10.08 -10.25 13.78
C ARG A 23 -8.64 -10.54 13.30
N LEU A 24 -7.79 -9.52 13.21
CA LEU A 24 -6.40 -9.67 12.77
C LEU A 24 -5.57 -10.32 13.87
N LYS A 25 -4.73 -11.31 13.49
CA LYS A 25 -3.86 -12.05 14.41
C LYS A 25 -2.41 -12.04 13.93
N PRO A 26 -1.40 -12.10 14.82
CA PRO A 26 0.00 -12.29 14.43
C PRO A 26 0.15 -13.51 13.51
N GLY A 27 1.09 -13.42 12.56
CA GLY A 27 1.39 -14.50 11.60
C GLY A 27 0.35 -14.72 10.49
N THR A 28 -0.77 -13.99 10.48
CA THR A 28 -1.81 -14.17 9.45
C THR A 28 -1.62 -13.27 8.22
N THR A 29 -1.99 -13.81 7.05
CA THR A 29 -1.75 -13.19 5.73
C THR A 29 -2.97 -13.31 4.81
N GLY A 30 -3.02 -12.50 3.76
CA GLY A 30 -4.08 -12.56 2.74
C GLY A 30 -5.36 -11.77 3.08
N HIS A 31 -5.33 -10.94 4.12
CA HIS A 31 -6.51 -10.20 4.56
C HIS A 31 -6.93 -9.14 3.53
N THR A 32 -8.23 -9.03 3.32
CA THR A 32 -8.83 -7.92 2.57
C THR A 32 -9.68 -7.10 3.53
N LEU A 33 -9.39 -5.82 3.69
CA LEU A 33 -10.08 -4.95 4.65
C LEU A 33 -10.26 -3.53 4.11
N THR A 34 -11.32 -2.87 4.57
CA THR A 34 -11.64 -1.48 4.25
C THR A 34 -11.40 -0.65 5.51
N ALA A 35 -10.55 0.36 5.43
CA ALA A 35 -10.22 1.21 6.57
C ALA A 35 -10.08 2.68 6.14
N LYS A 36 -10.29 3.59 7.08
CA LYS A 36 -10.12 5.03 6.90
C LYS A 36 -8.76 5.45 7.45
N VAL A 37 -8.04 6.28 6.69
CA VAL A 37 -6.80 6.91 7.15
C VAL A 37 -7.16 8.00 8.16
N LEU A 38 -6.70 7.86 9.41
CA LEU A 38 -6.82 8.90 10.44
C LEU A 38 -5.65 9.87 10.37
N THR A 39 -4.43 9.33 10.43
CA THR A 39 -3.17 10.10 10.46
C THR A 39 -2.12 9.44 9.58
N SER A 40 -1.33 10.23 8.86
CA SER A 40 -0.26 9.78 7.97
C SER A 40 1.08 10.39 8.39
N LYS A 41 2.04 9.56 8.85
CA LYS A 41 3.38 10.00 9.25
C LYS A 41 4.43 9.42 8.30
N THR A 42 5.06 10.27 7.49
CA THR A 42 6.19 9.87 6.65
C THR A 42 7.48 9.84 7.47
N VAL A 43 8.09 8.67 7.59
CA VAL A 43 9.39 8.44 8.24
C VAL A 43 10.42 8.11 7.16
N LEU A 44 11.36 9.03 6.96
CA LEU A 44 12.47 8.82 6.02
C LEU A 44 13.51 7.89 6.67
N TYR A 45 13.64 6.66 6.18
CA TYR A 45 14.70 5.76 6.62
C TYR A 45 15.92 5.91 5.71
N LYS A 46 16.95 6.60 6.21
CA LYS A 46 18.26 6.74 5.56
C LYS A 46 19.22 5.70 6.11
N GLY A 47 19.33 4.55 5.45
CA GLY A 47 20.38 3.57 5.71
C GLY A 47 21.75 4.06 5.25
N THR A 48 22.82 3.62 5.92
CA THR A 48 24.19 4.13 5.73
C THR A 48 24.93 3.58 4.50
N ALA A 49 24.35 2.62 3.76
CA ALA A 49 25.03 1.91 2.67
C ALA A 49 24.37 2.00 1.28
N ASP A 50 23.05 2.22 1.20
CA ASP A 50 22.33 2.26 -0.08
C ASP A 50 22.13 3.69 -0.62
N PRO A 51 22.40 3.96 -1.91
CA PRO A 51 22.20 5.29 -2.50
C PRO A 51 20.71 5.66 -2.71
N ARG A 52 19.77 4.75 -2.43
CA ARG A 52 18.32 4.99 -2.56
C ARG A 52 17.68 5.11 -1.18
N PRO A 53 17.21 6.30 -0.74
CA PRO A 53 16.58 6.45 0.56
C PRO A 53 15.21 5.74 0.59
N ILE A 54 15.02 4.85 1.57
CA ILE A 54 13.75 4.13 1.73
C ILE A 54 12.77 5.05 2.46
N ARG A 55 11.73 5.49 1.73
CA ARG A 55 10.60 6.20 2.32
C ARG A 55 9.63 5.18 2.90
N ILE A 56 9.34 5.30 4.19
CA ILE A 56 8.30 4.54 4.87
C ILE A 56 7.24 5.53 5.33
N SER A 57 5.96 5.20 5.21
CA SER A 57 4.91 5.93 5.93
C SER A 57 4.20 5.01 6.91
N GLU A 58 4.20 5.43 8.17
CA GLU A 58 3.39 4.86 9.23
C GLU A 58 2.05 5.61 9.22
N CYS A 59 0.99 4.97 8.74
CA CYS A 59 -0.35 5.56 8.70
C CYS A 59 -1.22 4.86 9.74
N LEU A 60 -1.89 5.62 10.61
CA LEU A 60 -2.93 5.09 11.47
C LEU A 60 -4.19 4.89 10.62
N LEU A 61 -4.57 3.63 10.42
CA LEU A 61 -5.83 3.26 9.77
C LEU A 61 -6.82 2.77 10.83
N GLY A 62 -8.12 2.88 10.58
CA GLY A 62 -9.11 2.18 11.39
C GLY A 62 -10.42 1.92 10.68
N ASP A 63 -11.20 1.00 11.25
CA ASP A 63 -12.57 0.67 10.86
C ASP A 63 -13.52 0.90 12.06
N GLU A 64 -14.75 0.42 12.00
CA GLU A 64 -15.71 0.54 13.11
C GLU A 64 -15.39 -0.36 14.32
N THR A 65 -14.35 -1.20 14.24
CA THR A 65 -13.95 -2.17 15.27
C THR A 65 -12.67 -1.75 16.01
N GLY A 66 -11.73 -1.09 15.32
CA GLY A 66 -10.51 -0.60 15.93
C GLY A 66 -9.55 0.09 14.95
N THR A 67 -8.37 0.44 15.45
CA THR A 67 -7.27 1.04 14.69
C THR A 67 -6.04 0.13 14.62
N ILE A 68 -5.26 0.27 13.55
CA ILE A 68 -3.99 -0.42 13.33
C ILE A 68 -3.01 0.46 12.55
N VAL A 69 -1.74 0.43 12.91
CA VAL A 69 -0.66 1.10 12.18
C VAL A 69 -0.33 0.32 10.91
N PHE A 70 -0.60 0.95 9.78
CA PHE A 70 -0.19 0.50 8.45
C PHE A 70 1.20 1.01 8.11
N THR A 71 2.06 0.12 7.62
CA THR A 71 3.41 0.44 7.15
C THR A 71 3.43 0.39 5.62
N ALA A 72 3.35 1.55 4.97
CA ALA A 72 3.61 1.64 3.53
C ALA A 72 5.12 1.75 3.30
N ARG A 73 5.72 0.76 2.64
CA ARG A 73 7.13 0.82 2.19
C ARG A 73 7.16 1.26 0.73
N ASN A 74 8.03 2.22 0.38
CA ASN A 74 8.26 2.63 -1.01
C ASN A 74 9.10 1.60 -1.79
N GLU A 75 8.64 0.35 -1.84
CA GLU A 75 9.22 -0.77 -2.60
C GLU A 75 8.42 -1.07 -3.88
N GLN A 76 7.21 -0.50 -4.03
CA GLN A 76 6.40 -0.58 -5.26
C GLN A 76 6.84 0.39 -6.37
N GLY A 77 8.00 1.05 -6.23
CA GLY A 77 8.69 1.68 -7.35
C GLY A 77 9.42 0.61 -8.16
N SER A 78 8.98 0.36 -9.39
CA SER A 78 9.46 -0.76 -10.19
C SER A 78 10.98 -0.77 -10.34
N SER A 79 11.56 -1.96 -10.26
CA SER A 79 12.91 -2.28 -10.74
C SER A 79 12.97 -2.25 -12.27
N SER A 80 12.53 -1.15 -12.87
CA SER A 80 12.65 -0.84 -14.29
C SER A 80 13.55 0.38 -14.43
N SER A 81 14.85 0.13 -14.29
CA SER A 81 15.84 0.87 -15.08
C SER A 81 15.49 0.67 -16.55
N LEU A 82 14.61 1.53 -17.09
CA LEU A 82 14.39 1.55 -18.53
C LEU A 82 15.74 1.90 -19.18
N PRO A 83 16.24 1.09 -20.11
CA PRO A 83 17.49 1.40 -20.78
C PRO A 83 17.29 2.69 -21.58
N PHE A 84 18.11 3.70 -21.27
CA PHE A 84 18.20 4.87 -22.13
C PHE A 84 18.74 4.41 -23.50
N PRO A 85 18.02 4.65 -24.62
CA PRO A 85 18.62 4.49 -25.93
C PRO A 85 19.70 5.56 -26.12
N PRO A 86 20.94 5.18 -26.48
CA PRO A 86 21.99 6.15 -26.80
C PRO A 86 21.85 6.65 -28.25
N THR A 87 22.32 7.89 -28.49
CA THR A 87 22.47 8.59 -29.80
C THR A 87 21.15 8.80 -30.60
N GLU A 88 20.96 9.74 -31.55
CA GLU A 88 21.41 11.13 -31.77
C GLU A 88 20.41 11.81 -32.76
N SER A 89 20.36 13.12 -33.05
CA SER A 89 21.13 14.29 -32.60
C SER A 89 20.27 15.58 -32.65
N LEU A 90 20.62 16.58 -31.83
CA LEU A 90 20.43 18.04 -31.98
C LEU A 90 19.21 18.63 -32.73
N ASN A 91 18.46 19.44 -31.96
CA ASN A 91 17.82 20.72 -32.35
C ASN A 91 16.65 20.68 -33.37
N LEU A 92 15.54 21.38 -33.15
CA LEU A 92 15.24 22.46 -32.20
C LEU A 92 13.73 22.43 -31.84
N TYR A 93 13.35 23.22 -30.84
CA TYR A 93 11.97 23.75 -30.71
C TYR A 93 10.83 22.77 -30.35
N PHE A 94 10.69 22.48 -29.04
CA PHE A 94 9.59 23.15 -28.34
C PHE A 94 9.84 23.31 -26.83
N SER A 95 9.54 24.50 -26.33
CA SER A 95 9.67 24.84 -24.92
C SER A 95 8.64 24.10 -24.07
N ARG A 96 9.08 23.06 -23.34
CA ARG A 96 8.43 22.65 -22.09
C ARG A 96 9.39 21.92 -21.15
N LYS A 97 9.80 22.62 -20.09
CA LYS A 97 10.18 21.99 -18.82
C LYS A 97 9.06 21.01 -18.42
N VAL A 98 9.34 19.71 -18.41
CA VAL A 98 8.54 18.71 -17.69
C VAL A 98 9.45 18.00 -16.69
N CYS A 99 9.64 18.70 -15.58
CA CYS A 99 10.27 18.25 -14.35
C CYS A 99 9.36 18.73 -13.20
N PRO A 100 9.58 18.33 -11.95
CA PRO A 100 9.21 17.04 -11.38
C PRO A 100 7.89 17.11 -10.57
N THR A 101 7.05 18.14 -10.77
CA THR A 101 5.86 18.42 -9.94
C THR A 101 4.66 19.01 -10.71
N LYS A 102 4.18 18.36 -11.79
CA LYS A 102 2.92 18.76 -12.47
C LYS A 102 1.85 17.65 -12.49
N PRO A 103 0.60 17.93 -12.08
CA PRO A 103 -0.43 16.92 -11.76
C PRO A 103 -1.22 16.43 -13.00
N ALA A 104 -0.55 16.15 -14.11
CA ALA A 104 -1.21 15.70 -15.35
C ALA A 104 -0.31 14.83 -16.26
N CYS A 105 0.79 14.28 -15.74
CA CYS A 105 1.69 13.41 -16.50
C CYS A 105 1.42 11.93 -16.17
N LYS A 106 0.62 11.26 -17.01
CA LYS A 106 0.25 9.84 -16.85
C LYS A 106 1.42 8.85 -16.76
N VAL A 107 2.62 9.26 -17.16
CA VAL A 107 3.85 8.45 -17.09
C VAL A 107 4.53 8.56 -15.71
N CYS A 108 4.35 9.68 -14.99
CA CYS A 108 4.93 9.89 -13.66
C CYS A 108 3.98 9.52 -12.51
N GLU A 109 2.67 9.44 -12.75
CA GLU A 109 1.66 9.05 -11.75
C GLU A 109 1.84 7.62 -11.19
N LEU A 110 2.59 6.76 -11.89
CA LEU A 110 2.76 5.35 -11.55
C LEU A 110 3.94 5.05 -10.60
N PHE A 111 4.67 6.05 -10.13
CA PHE A 111 5.87 5.86 -9.28
C PHE A 111 5.75 6.41 -7.84
N TYR A 112 4.57 6.94 -7.48
CA TYR A 112 4.28 7.62 -6.21
C TYR A 112 3.01 7.06 -5.54
N LEU A 113 2.81 5.74 -5.62
CA LEU A 113 1.50 5.15 -5.41
C LEU A 113 1.08 5.11 -3.93
N THR A 114 1.71 4.31 -3.07
CA THR A 114 1.08 4.03 -1.76
C THR A 114 1.14 5.19 -0.75
N VAL A 115 2.21 5.98 -0.73
CA VAL A 115 2.41 7.03 0.29
C VAL A 115 1.52 8.25 0.01
N ASP A 116 1.47 8.72 -1.23
CA ASP A 116 0.74 9.95 -1.60
C ASP A 116 -0.79 9.72 -1.75
N LEU A 117 -1.24 8.46 -1.86
CA LEU A 117 -2.65 8.08 -1.77
C LEU A 117 -3.20 8.11 -0.34
N MET A 118 -2.37 7.92 0.70
CA MET A 118 -2.83 7.84 2.09
C MET A 118 -2.97 9.21 2.77
N LYS A 119 -3.87 10.02 2.24
CA LYS A 119 -4.27 11.30 2.87
C LYS A 119 -5.26 11.06 4.02
N PRO A 120 -5.16 11.78 5.15
CA PRO A 120 -6.12 11.67 6.24
C PRO A 120 -7.54 11.96 5.77
N GLY A 121 -8.52 11.24 6.33
CA GLY A 121 -9.92 11.28 5.91
C GLY A 121 -10.28 10.34 4.73
N THR A 122 -9.30 9.85 3.97
CA THR A 122 -9.52 8.95 2.83
C THR A 122 -9.85 7.53 3.28
N THR A 123 -10.83 6.88 2.65
CA THR A 123 -11.09 5.45 2.82
C THR A 123 -10.37 4.63 1.76
N VAL A 124 -9.66 3.59 2.22
CA VAL A 124 -8.84 2.71 1.39
C VAL A 124 -9.25 1.25 1.60
N ILE A 125 -9.23 0.48 0.51
CA ILE A 125 -9.37 -0.98 0.52
C ILE A 125 -7.96 -1.55 0.33
N LEU A 126 -7.52 -2.36 1.29
CA LEU A 126 -6.26 -3.07 1.27
C LEU A 126 -6.54 -4.53 0.91
N ARG A 127 -6.07 -4.99 -0.25
CA ARG A 127 -6.22 -6.37 -0.72
C ARG A 127 -4.93 -7.16 -0.53
N ASN A 128 -5.04 -8.41 -0.08
CA ASN A 128 -3.89 -9.30 0.19
C ASN A 128 -2.85 -8.64 1.12
N SER A 129 -3.35 -8.09 2.23
CA SER A 129 -2.54 -7.54 3.31
C SER A 129 -2.08 -8.64 4.27
N LYS A 130 -0.95 -8.40 4.94
CA LYS A 130 -0.36 -9.29 5.95
C LYS A 130 -0.11 -8.54 7.26
N ILE A 131 -0.07 -9.29 8.35
CA ILE A 131 0.37 -8.78 9.65
C ILE A 131 1.87 -9.04 9.80
N ASP A 132 2.65 -7.96 9.87
CA ASP A 132 4.09 -7.95 10.17
C ASP A 132 4.22 -7.76 11.68
N MET A 133 4.93 -8.67 12.39
CA MET A 133 5.25 -8.47 13.80
C MET A 133 6.50 -7.61 13.92
N PHE A 134 6.41 -6.50 14.64
CA PHE A 134 7.53 -5.58 14.83
C PHE A 134 7.71 -5.28 16.32
N LYS A 135 8.77 -5.83 16.92
CA LYS A 135 9.12 -5.66 18.34
C LYS A 135 7.96 -5.97 19.31
N GLY A 136 7.22 -7.05 19.07
CA GLY A 136 6.05 -7.45 19.87
C GLY A 136 4.73 -6.83 19.42
N SER A 137 4.74 -5.67 18.74
CA SER A 137 3.53 -5.03 18.22
C SER A 137 3.10 -5.57 16.85
N LEU A 138 1.79 -5.56 16.58
CA LEU A 138 1.25 -5.84 15.24
C LEU A 138 1.36 -4.60 14.34
N ARG A 139 1.72 -4.82 13.06
CA ARG A 139 1.67 -3.80 12.01
C ARG A 139 1.03 -4.38 10.75
N LEU A 140 0.18 -3.60 10.09
CA LEU A 140 -0.41 -4.00 8.83
C LEU A 140 0.54 -3.63 7.67
N ALA A 141 0.77 -4.55 6.74
CA ALA A 141 1.57 -4.32 5.54
C ALA A 141 0.88 -4.90 4.30
N VAL A 142 1.13 -4.32 3.13
CA VAL A 142 0.72 -4.90 1.84
C VAL A 142 1.82 -5.84 1.35
N ASP A 143 1.45 -7.03 0.90
CA ASP A 143 2.37 -8.01 0.31
C ASP A 143 2.68 -7.69 -1.16
N LYS A 144 3.67 -8.37 -1.77
CA LYS A 144 4.12 -8.14 -3.16
C LYS A 144 3.00 -8.26 -4.20
N TRP A 145 1.99 -9.09 -3.93
CA TRP A 145 0.80 -9.30 -4.77
C TRP A 145 -0.40 -8.44 -4.36
N GLY A 146 -0.29 -7.71 -3.26
CA GLY A 146 -1.38 -6.89 -2.73
C GLY A 146 -1.52 -5.55 -3.43
N ARG A 147 -2.74 -5.02 -3.41
CA ARG A 147 -3.12 -3.76 -4.05
C ARG A 147 -3.88 -2.89 -3.06
N VAL A 148 -3.58 -1.60 -3.09
CA VAL A 148 -4.35 -0.55 -2.42
C VAL A 148 -5.30 0.06 -3.45
N GLU A 149 -6.58 0.15 -3.10
CA GLU A 149 -7.61 0.80 -3.90
C GLU A 149 -8.22 1.92 -3.07
N VAL A 150 -8.32 3.12 -3.65
CA VAL A 150 -9.08 4.22 -3.03
C VAL A 150 -10.55 4.05 -3.41
N THR A 151 -11.42 4.18 -2.43
CA THR A 151 -12.88 4.08 -2.58
C THR A 151 -13.51 5.42 -2.20
N GLU A 152 -14.74 5.64 -2.64
CA GLU A 152 -15.58 6.75 -2.18
C GLU A 152 -15.59 6.82 -0.64
N PRO A 153 -15.60 8.04 -0.06
CA PRO A 153 -15.46 8.26 1.38
C PRO A 153 -16.66 7.71 2.15
N ALA A 154 -16.56 6.46 2.58
CA ALA A 154 -17.58 5.82 3.40
C ALA A 154 -17.61 6.46 4.82
N SER A 155 -18.79 6.91 5.23
CA SER A 155 -19.03 7.64 6.48
C SER A 155 -19.16 6.70 7.69
N PHE A 156 -18.17 5.82 7.91
CA PHE A 156 -18.08 5.06 9.16
C PHE A 156 -17.31 5.83 10.23
N THR A 157 -17.81 5.76 11.47
CA THR A 157 -17.13 6.27 12.66
C THR A 157 -16.04 5.27 13.05
N VAL A 158 -14.78 5.71 13.00
CA VAL A 158 -13.64 4.89 13.40
C VAL A 158 -13.57 4.83 14.92
N LYS A 159 -13.28 3.66 15.49
CA LYS A 159 -13.03 3.51 16.93
C LYS A 159 -11.54 3.59 17.23
N GLU A 160 -11.12 4.74 17.75
CA GLU A 160 -9.72 4.98 18.12
C GLU A 160 -9.32 4.27 19.44
N ASP A 161 -10.30 3.93 20.29
CA ASP A 161 -10.10 3.30 21.61
C ASP A 161 -9.45 1.91 21.54
N ASN A 162 -9.68 1.16 20.45
CA ASN A 162 -9.19 -0.22 20.28
C ASN A 162 -8.03 -0.25 19.28
N ASN A 163 -6.81 0.06 19.74
CA ASN A 163 -5.62 0.10 18.87
C ASN A 163 -4.79 -1.19 18.99
N LEU A 164 -4.87 -2.06 17.98
CA LEU A 164 -4.16 -3.35 17.94
C LEU A 164 -2.63 -3.22 17.84
N SER A 165 -2.13 -2.02 17.53
CA SER A 165 -0.69 -1.75 17.44
C SER A 165 -0.05 -1.49 18.81
N LEU A 166 -0.86 -1.17 19.82
CA LEU A 166 -0.43 -1.01 21.21
C LEU A 166 -0.45 -2.34 21.99
N VAL A 167 -1.10 -3.37 21.44
CA VAL A 167 -1.13 -4.71 22.03
C VAL A 167 0.22 -5.39 21.79
N GLU A 168 0.91 -5.73 22.87
CA GLU A 168 2.16 -6.47 22.84
C GLU A 168 1.90 -7.98 22.85
N TYR A 169 2.53 -8.70 21.93
CA TYR A 169 2.45 -10.16 21.80
C TYR A 169 3.80 -10.78 22.11
N GLU A 170 3.84 -11.68 23.08
CA GLU A 170 5.00 -12.52 23.38
C GLU A 170 5.01 -13.78 22.50
N LEU A 171 6.20 -14.19 22.04
CA LEU A 171 6.39 -15.44 21.32
C LEU A 171 6.47 -16.60 22.31
N VAL A 172 5.33 -17.24 22.57
CA VAL A 172 5.27 -18.47 23.38
C VAL A 172 5.78 -19.65 22.54
N ASN A 173 7.04 -20.02 22.73
CA ASN A 173 7.58 -21.26 22.20
C ASN A 173 6.98 -22.45 22.97
N VAL A 174 6.01 -23.13 22.37
CA VAL A 174 5.51 -24.40 22.88
C VAL A 174 6.60 -25.45 22.68
N ALA A 175 7.36 -25.72 23.74
CA ALA A 175 8.20 -26.91 23.80
C ALA A 175 7.27 -28.13 23.89
N GLU A 176 7.20 -28.92 22.82
CA GLU A 176 6.55 -30.23 22.84
C GLU A 176 7.24 -31.12 23.88
N LYS A 177 6.43 -31.81 24.69
CA LYS A 177 6.87 -32.76 25.74
C LYS A 177 6.73 -34.20 25.26
#